data_AF-A0A270MZX9-F1
#
_entry.id   AF-A0A270MZX9-F1
#
_cell.length_a   1.000
_cell.length_b   1.000
_cell.length_c   1.000
_cell.angle_alpha   90.00
_cell.angle_beta   90.00
_cell.angle_gamma   90.00
#
_symmetry.space_group_name_H-M   'P 1'
#
loop_
_entity.id
_entity.type
_entity.pdbx_description
1 polymer ?
#
loop_
_entity_poly.entity_id
_entity_poly.type
_entity_poly.pdbx_seq_one_letter_code
_entity_poly.pdbx_strand_id
1 'polypeptide(L)'
;ITSGERIDPKMSNLALAWNNILYNASWQHLDVWTKLLQTIVMAFMGTLLAVLVAFPLSFVAARNITRNRPVNQLTKRFFDFVRSVDMLIWALFFTRAFGPGPLAGISAIFVTDSGTLGKLYSEALEN
;
A
#
# COMPACT_ATOMS: atom_id res chain seq x y z
N ILE A 1 -21.41 36.64 3.66
CA ILE A 1 -21.04 35.56 2.69
C ILE A 1 -22.25 34.68 2.36
N THR A 2 -23.19 34.45 3.29
CA THR A 2 -24.41 33.66 3.06
C THR A 2 -25.61 34.46 2.55
N SER A 3 -25.65 35.78 2.77
CA SER A 3 -26.82 36.65 2.55
C SER A 3 -26.64 37.81 1.56
N GLY A 4 -25.52 37.86 0.83
CA GLY A 4 -25.29 38.87 -0.23
C GLY A 4 -26.08 38.57 -1.52
N GLU A 5 -25.99 39.47 -2.52
CA GLU A 5 -26.52 39.20 -3.86
C GLU A 5 -26.04 37.85 -4.39
N ARG A 6 -26.93 37.12 -5.07
CA ARG A 6 -26.62 35.80 -5.59
C ARG A 6 -25.72 35.94 -6.81
N ILE A 7 -24.55 35.32 -6.76
CA ILE A 7 -23.59 35.34 -7.87
C ILE A 7 -24.11 34.51 -9.06
N ASP A 8 -24.79 33.40 -8.78
CA ASP A 8 -25.54 32.64 -9.77
C ASP A 8 -27.03 32.68 -9.41
N PRO A 9 -27.91 33.15 -10.31
CA PRO A 9 -29.34 33.23 -10.05
C PRO A 9 -30.00 31.86 -9.79
N LYS A 10 -29.37 30.76 -10.20
CA LYS A 10 -29.94 29.41 -10.08
C LYS A 10 -29.61 28.70 -8.76
N MET A 11 -28.62 29.18 -7.98
CA MET A 11 -28.14 28.48 -6.79
C MET A 11 -27.86 29.43 -5.62
N SER A 12 -27.90 28.92 -4.38
CA SER A 12 -27.48 29.68 -3.20
C SER A 12 -25.96 29.90 -3.20
N ASN A 13 -25.49 31.05 -2.70
CA ASN A 13 -24.05 31.36 -2.59
C ASN A 13 -23.26 30.29 -1.82
N LEU A 14 -23.88 29.62 -0.84
CA LEU A 14 -23.28 28.48 -0.14
C LEU A 14 -23.14 27.25 -1.05
N ALA A 15 -24.17 26.93 -1.83
CA ALA A 15 -24.17 25.81 -2.75
C ALA A 15 -23.16 26.04 -3.90
N LEU A 16 -23.06 27.29 -4.38
CA LEU A 16 -22.08 27.69 -5.38
C LEU A 16 -20.64 27.61 -4.84
N ALA A 17 -20.40 28.05 -3.60
CA ALA A 17 -19.09 27.91 -2.96
C ALA A 17 -18.68 26.43 -2.82
N TRP A 18 -19.60 25.56 -2.39
CA TRP A 18 -19.35 24.13 -2.29
C TRP A 18 -19.09 23.48 -3.65
N ASN A 19 -19.87 23.83 -4.68
CA ASN A 19 -19.68 23.35 -6.05
C ASN A 19 -18.34 23.81 -6.63
N ASN A 20 -17.97 25.07 -6.40
CA ASN A 20 -16.68 25.63 -6.80
C ASN A 20 -15.50 25.06 -6.02
N ILE A 21 -15.71 24.44 -4.86
CA ILE A 21 -14.67 23.70 -4.16
C ILE A 21 -14.56 22.29 -4.75
N LEU A 22 -15.66 21.57 -4.93
CA LEU A 22 -15.59 20.18 -5.38
C LEU A 22 -15.25 20.03 -6.87
N TYR A 23 -15.85 20.86 -7.73
CA TYR A 23 -15.79 20.73 -9.18
C TYR A 23 -14.92 21.81 -9.83
N ASN A 24 -14.02 22.43 -9.06
CA ASN A 24 -13.10 23.41 -9.60
C ASN A 24 -12.15 22.78 -10.62
N ALA A 25 -12.20 23.22 -11.87
CA ALA A 25 -11.30 22.74 -12.90
C ALA A 25 -9.83 23.12 -12.64
N SER A 26 -9.56 24.24 -11.94
CA SER A 26 -8.19 24.69 -11.69
C SER A 26 -7.52 23.99 -10.50
N TRP A 27 -8.30 23.57 -9.50
CA TRP A 27 -7.76 22.94 -8.27
C TRP A 27 -8.00 21.43 -8.19
N GLN A 28 -8.94 20.88 -8.99
CA GLN A 28 -9.17 19.44 -9.14
C GLN A 28 -9.34 18.68 -7.81
N HIS A 29 -10.00 19.29 -6.82
CA HIS A 29 -10.10 18.74 -5.48
C HIS A 29 -10.61 17.29 -5.47
N LEU A 30 -11.63 17.00 -6.26
CA LEU A 30 -12.21 15.66 -6.40
C LEU A 30 -11.16 14.62 -6.81
N ASP A 31 -10.30 14.93 -7.79
CA ASP A 31 -9.23 14.01 -8.22
C ASP A 31 -8.24 13.78 -7.08
N VAL A 32 -7.78 14.84 -6.40
CA VAL A 32 -6.87 14.73 -5.25
C VAL A 32 -7.43 13.82 -4.17
N TRP A 33 -8.71 13.97 -3.80
CA TRP A 33 -9.35 13.08 -2.83
C TRP A 33 -9.37 11.63 -3.29
N THR A 34 -9.64 11.37 -4.57
CA THR A 34 -9.60 10.01 -5.10
C THR A 34 -8.18 9.42 -5.07
N LYS A 35 -7.14 10.21 -5.39
CA LYS A 35 -5.74 9.75 -5.32
C LYS A 35 -5.30 9.48 -3.88
N LEU A 36 -5.71 10.31 -2.93
CA LEU A 36 -5.46 10.07 -1.51
C LEU A 36 -6.11 8.78 -1.02
N LEU A 37 -7.36 8.52 -1.41
CA LEU A 37 -8.00 7.25 -1.08
C LEU A 37 -7.29 6.07 -1.76
N GLN A 38 -6.83 6.27 -3.00
CA GLN A 38 -6.08 5.26 -3.74
C GLN A 38 -4.79 4.85 -3.01
N THR A 39 -4.03 5.78 -2.42
CA THR A 39 -2.82 5.43 -1.65
C THR A 39 -3.14 4.59 -0.42
N ILE A 40 -4.24 4.91 0.28
CA ILE A 40 -4.72 4.13 1.42
C ILE A 40 -5.07 2.71 0.98
N VAL A 41 -5.82 2.56 -0.11
CA VAL A 41 -6.18 1.25 -0.68
C VAL A 41 -4.93 0.47 -1.08
N MET A 42 -3.94 1.14 -1.67
CA MET A 42 -2.69 0.50 -2.08
C MET A 42 -1.93 -0.07 -0.87
N ALA A 43 -1.78 0.73 0.19
CA ALA A 43 -1.13 0.30 1.42
C ALA A 43 -1.90 -0.86 2.08
N PHE A 44 -3.21 -0.71 2.25
CA PHE A 44 -4.04 -1.73 2.86
C PHE A 44 -4.00 -3.06 2.10
N MET A 45 -4.20 -3.03 0.77
CA MET A 45 -4.17 -4.24 -0.04
C MET A 45 -2.79 -4.88 -0.08
N GLY A 46 -1.72 -4.08 -0.23
CA GLY A 46 -0.35 -4.58 -0.27
C GLY A 46 0.01 -5.31 1.02
N THR A 47 -0.25 -4.69 2.16
CA THR A 47 0.02 -5.29 3.47
C THR A 47 -0.87 -6.48 3.75
N LEU A 48 -2.16 -6.45 3.39
CA LEU A 48 -3.08 -7.58 3.56
C LEU A 48 -2.59 -8.82 2.81
N LEU A 49 -2.21 -8.66 1.54
CA LEU A 49 -1.64 -9.74 0.74
C LEU A 49 -0.32 -10.22 1.34
N ALA A 50 0.51 -9.29 1.85
CA ALA A 50 1.79 -9.63 2.45
C ALA A 50 1.60 -10.51 3.68
N VAL A 51 0.67 -10.15 4.58
CA VAL A 51 0.32 -10.95 5.75
C VAL A 51 -0.17 -12.34 5.34
N LEU A 52 -1.07 -12.43 4.35
CA LEU A 52 -1.64 -13.71 3.90
C LEU A 52 -0.58 -14.69 3.38
N VAL A 53 0.50 -14.18 2.77
CA VAL A 53 1.60 -15.01 2.24
C VAL A 53 2.72 -15.20 3.27
N ALA A 54 3.06 -14.16 4.03
CA ALA A 54 4.08 -14.21 5.07
C ALA A 54 3.68 -15.15 6.21
N PHE A 55 2.39 -15.22 6.54
CA PHE A 55 1.87 -16.08 7.59
C PHE A 55 2.19 -17.57 7.34
N PRO A 56 1.77 -18.22 6.23
CA PRO A 56 2.12 -19.62 5.96
C PRO A 56 3.62 -19.83 5.79
N LEU A 57 4.34 -18.89 5.16
CA LEU A 57 5.79 -19.00 4.99
C LEU A 57 6.55 -18.92 6.32
N SER A 58 6.02 -18.23 7.33
CA SER A 58 6.67 -18.10 8.63
C SER A 58 6.73 -19.43 9.40
N PHE A 59 5.74 -20.31 9.25
CA PHE A 59 5.77 -21.66 9.82
C PHE A 59 6.90 -22.52 9.22
N VAL A 60 7.17 -22.37 7.92
CA VAL A 60 8.28 -23.09 7.25
C VAL A 60 9.63 -22.55 7.71
N ALA A 61 9.72 -21.24 7.96
CA ALA A 61 10.91 -20.60 8.48
C ALA A 61 11.16 -20.87 9.98
N ALA A 62 10.14 -21.26 10.75
CA ALA A 62 10.28 -21.55 12.18
C ALA A 62 11.07 -22.85 12.43
N ARG A 63 12.17 -22.76 13.18
CA ARG A 63 13.05 -23.88 13.52
C ARG A 63 12.39 -24.96 14.36
N ASN A 64 11.33 -24.62 15.07
CA ASN A 64 10.58 -25.57 15.88
C ASN A 64 9.72 -26.51 15.02
N ILE A 65 9.24 -26.04 13.86
CA ILE A 65 8.36 -26.81 12.96
C ILE A 65 9.17 -27.50 11.85
N THR A 66 10.14 -26.81 11.25
CA THR A 66 10.98 -27.39 10.20
C THR A 66 12.31 -27.88 10.78
N ARG A 67 12.43 -29.20 11.00
CA ARG A 67 13.67 -29.83 11.52
C ARG A 67 14.87 -29.66 10.56
N ASN A 68 14.61 -29.45 9.26
CA ASN A 68 15.65 -29.25 8.25
C ASN A 68 16.28 -27.86 8.37
N ARG A 69 17.42 -27.81 9.09
CA ARG A 69 18.30 -26.63 9.22
C ARG A 69 18.55 -25.87 7.89
N PRO A 70 18.90 -26.52 6.76
CA PRO A 70 19.17 -25.77 5.53
C PRO A 70 17.92 -25.09 4.96
N VAL A 71 16.74 -25.71 5.05
CA VAL A 71 15.48 -25.14 4.54
C VAL A 71 15.08 -23.91 5.33
N ASN A 72 15.12 -23.99 6.66
CA ASN A 72 14.89 -22.83 7.52
C ASN A 72 15.85 -21.69 7.18
N GLN A 73 17.15 -21.99 7.10
CA GLN A 73 18.17 -20.97 6.90
C GLN A 73 18.07 -20.32 5.51
N LEU A 74 17.64 -21.08 4.49
CA LEU A 74 17.34 -20.56 3.16
C LEU A 74 16.13 -19.61 3.17
N THR A 75 15.03 -20.00 3.82
CA THR A 75 13.82 -19.16 3.92
C THR A 75 14.09 -17.87 4.69
N LYS A 76 14.86 -17.95 5.79
CA LYS A 76 15.28 -16.74 6.53
C LYS A 76 16.16 -15.82 5.69
N ARG A 77 17.12 -16.38 4.95
CA ARG A 77 17.94 -15.59 4.01
C ARG A 77 17.11 -14.97 2.88
N PHE A 78 16.09 -15.67 2.40
CA PHE A 78 15.18 -15.13 1.40
C PHE A 78 14.43 -13.90 1.94
N PHE A 79 13.89 -13.96 3.16
CA PHE A 79 13.28 -12.79 3.80
C PHE A 79 14.26 -11.65 4.02
N ASP A 80 15.48 -11.96 4.48
CA ASP A 80 16.53 -10.95 4.67
C ASP A 80 16.94 -10.30 3.34
N PHE A 81 16.96 -11.06 2.24
CA PHE A 81 17.23 -10.55 0.89
C PHE A 81 16.12 -9.63 0.39
N VAL A 82 14.86 -10.06 0.48
CA VAL A 82 13.70 -9.27 0.05
C VAL A 82 13.64 -7.95 0.80
N ARG A 83 13.94 -7.97 2.10
CA ARG A 83 14.00 -6.77 2.97
C ARG A 83 15.22 -5.88 2.69
N SER A 84 16.32 -6.45 2.19
CA SER A 84 17.52 -5.67 1.86
C SER A 84 17.30 -4.74 0.67
N VAL A 85 16.30 -5.02 -0.17
CA VAL A 85 15.94 -4.19 -1.32
C VAL A 85 14.92 -3.16 -0.88
N ASP A 86 15.24 -1.88 -1.10
CA ASP A 86 14.36 -0.77 -0.75
C ASP A 86 13.04 -0.80 -1.54
N MET A 87 11.97 -0.33 -0.91
CA MET A 87 10.64 -0.26 -1.51
C MET A 87 10.63 0.50 -2.84
N LEU A 88 11.45 1.55 -3.00
CA LEU A 88 11.56 2.31 -4.25
C LEU A 88 12.10 1.46 -5.40
N ILE A 89 13.04 0.54 -5.13
CA ILE A 89 13.57 -0.37 -6.14
C ILE A 89 12.47 -1.32 -6.61
N TRP A 90 11.70 -1.89 -5.68
CA TRP A 90 10.54 -2.72 -6.01
C TRP A 90 9.48 -1.94 -6.78
N ALA A 91 9.20 -0.70 -6.39
CA ALA A 91 8.27 0.17 -7.09
C ALA A 91 8.70 0.44 -8.53
N LEU A 92 9.97 0.74 -8.77
CA LEU A 92 10.51 0.93 -10.12
C LEU A 92 10.45 -0.36 -10.94
N PHE A 93 10.79 -1.51 -10.35
CA PHE A 93 10.70 -2.81 -11.00
C PHE A 93 9.26 -3.13 -11.43
N PHE A 94 8.30 -3.01 -10.52
CA PHE A 94 6.89 -3.30 -10.82
C PHE A 94 6.25 -2.24 -11.72
N THR A 95 6.68 -0.99 -11.66
CA THR A 95 6.27 0.04 -12.61
C THR A 95 6.69 -0.32 -14.02
N ARG A 96 7.87 -0.94 -14.20
CA ARG A 96 8.30 -1.41 -15.52
C ARG A 96 7.54 -2.66 -15.99
N ALA A 97 7.11 -3.50 -15.07
CA ALA A 97 6.37 -4.74 -15.35
C ALA A 97 4.89 -4.51 -15.68
N PHE A 98 4.19 -3.70 -14.89
CA PHE A 98 2.74 -3.46 -15.02
C PHE A 98 2.39 -2.09 -15.59
N GLY A 99 3.36 -1.18 -15.68
CA GLY A 99 3.14 0.23 -15.98
C GLY A 99 2.96 1.08 -14.71
N PRO A 100 3.00 2.41 -14.85
CA PRO A 100 2.71 3.32 -13.75
C PRO A 100 1.26 3.20 -13.31
N GLY A 101 1.03 2.97 -12.01
CA GLY A 101 -0.32 2.88 -11.47
C GLY A 101 -0.39 2.25 -10.08
N PRO A 102 -1.62 2.12 -9.53
CA PRO A 102 -1.83 1.56 -8.19
C PRO A 102 -1.34 0.12 -8.04
N LEU A 103 -1.45 -0.69 -9.10
CA LEU A 103 -1.00 -2.09 -9.06
C LEU A 103 0.50 -2.20 -8.78
N ALA A 104 1.33 -1.34 -9.39
CA ALA A 104 2.76 -1.35 -9.15
C ALA A 104 3.12 -1.04 -7.68
N GLY A 105 2.42 -0.06 -7.08
CA GLY A 105 2.64 0.26 -5.67
C GLY A 105 2.13 -0.83 -4.72
N ILE A 106 0.96 -1.44 -5.00
CA ILE A 106 0.45 -2.58 -4.23
C ILE A 106 1.47 -3.73 -4.24
N SER A 107 2.01 -4.09 -5.40
CA SER A 107 3.01 -5.16 -5.53
C SER A 107 4.32 -4.82 -4.81
N ALA A 108 4.77 -3.55 -4.86
CA ALA A 108 5.98 -3.13 -4.16
C ALA A 108 5.83 -3.21 -2.63
N ILE A 109 4.69 -2.76 -2.10
CA ILE A 109 4.34 -2.87 -0.67
C ILE A 109 4.26 -4.35 -0.29
N PHE A 110 3.53 -5.15 -1.08
CA PHE A 110 3.38 -6.59 -0.86
C PHE A 110 4.72 -7.30 -0.68
N VAL A 111 5.66 -7.10 -1.61
CA VAL A 111 6.97 -7.77 -1.56
C VAL A 111 7.77 -7.29 -0.34
N THR A 112 7.85 -5.98 -0.11
CA THR A 112 8.64 -5.40 0.98
C THR A 112 8.10 -5.80 2.36
N ASP A 113 6.78 -5.72 2.55
CA ASP A 113 6.11 -6.09 3.80
C ASP A 113 6.20 -7.60 4.04
N SER A 114 6.10 -8.44 3.00
CA SER A 114 6.15 -9.89 3.15
C SER A 114 7.48 -10.38 3.75
N GLY A 115 8.61 -9.73 3.39
CA GLY A 115 9.91 -10.03 3.97
C GLY A 115 10.01 -9.64 5.44
N THR A 116 9.52 -8.45 5.78
CA THR A 116 9.57 -7.93 7.15
C THR A 116 8.64 -8.71 8.09
N LEU A 117 7.38 -8.91 7.68
CA LEU A 117 6.38 -9.66 8.44
C LEU A 117 6.73 -11.14 8.54
N GLY A 118 7.23 -11.74 7.46
CA GLY A 118 7.63 -13.16 7.45
C GLY A 118 8.73 -13.45 8.47
N LYS A 119 9.73 -12.56 8.57
CA LYS A 119 10.78 -12.68 9.58
C LYS A 119 10.24 -12.50 11.00
N LEU A 120 9.46 -11.44 11.24
CA LEU A 120 8.86 -11.14 12.53
C LEU A 120 7.98 -12.30 13.04
N TYR A 121 7.12 -12.85 12.17
CA TYR A 121 6.28 -14.00 12.50
C TYR A 121 7.10 -15.26 12.72
N SER A 122 8.17 -15.49 11.94
CA SER A 122 9.03 -16.66 12.14
C SER A 122 9.77 -16.62 13.48
N GLU A 123 10.20 -15.44 13.93
CA GLU A 123 10.85 -15.23 15.22
C GLU A 123 9.84 -15.37 16.37
N ALA A 124 8.63 -14.85 16.19
CA ALA A 124 7.55 -15.02 17.16
C ALA A 124 7.11 -16.48 17.33
N LEU A 125 7.17 -17.29 16.26
CA LEU A 125 6.90 -18.74 16.31
C LEU A 125 8.06 -19.57 16.88
N GLU A 126 9.28 -19.01 16.92
CA GLU A 126 10.46 -19.69 17.46
C GLU A 126 10.66 -19.46 18.97
N ASN A 127 10.13 -18.36 19.51
CA ASN A 127 10.12 -18.05 20.94
C ASN A 127 9.05 -18.85 21.69
#